data_AF-A0A1G3M1F0-F1
#
_entry.id   AF-A0A1G3M1F0-F1
#
_cell.length_a   1.000
_cell.length_b   1.000
_cell.length_c   1.000
_cell.angle_alpha   90.00
_cell.angle_beta   90.00
_cell.angle_gamma   90.00
#
_symmetry.space_group_name_H-M   'P 1'
#
loop_
_entity.id
_entity.type
_entity.pdbx_description
1 polymer ?
#
loop_
_entity_poly.entity_id
_entity_poly.type
_entity_poly.pdbx_seq_one_letter_code
_entity_poly.pdbx_strand_id
1 'polypeptide(L)'
;MREYTFSGMTVIAMPFDRPEAERIAARIAKQSASVSEALGTADTDSIGVIIYPDRKDLHRKTIGLAGALLPNWFIGDNTRSYVLITSPAAPGPSHDRGSIERAAVHEYIHVLTDRRNKQLGYWLKEGIALYLAGQIPSPSSVRSYADLSWEEFSRPNALQFAELGGYSLAYTFIEYLREHYGWDAVVGLTAPDATFDAVLGCGERELYDRWIAAVREL
;
A
#
# COMPACT_ATOMS: atom_id res chain seq x y z
N MET A 1 -15.40 -18.95 8.13
CA MET A 1 -14.07 -19.13 7.52
C MET A 1 -13.36 -20.30 8.21
N ARG A 2 -12.36 -20.89 7.55
CA ARG A 2 -11.45 -21.92 8.07
C ARG A 2 -10.03 -21.42 8.02
N GLU A 3 -9.19 -21.96 8.89
CA GLU A 3 -7.76 -21.70 8.90
C GLU A 3 -7.02 -22.72 8.01
N TYR A 4 -6.02 -22.22 7.29
CA TYR A 4 -5.10 -22.97 6.45
C TYR A 4 -3.67 -22.51 6.72
N THR A 5 -2.71 -23.33 6.32
CA THR A 5 -1.30 -22.96 6.31
C THR A 5 -0.76 -23.13 4.91
N PHE A 6 -0.24 -22.05 4.33
CA PHE A 6 0.36 -22.04 3.00
C PHE A 6 1.64 -21.21 3.04
N SER A 7 2.73 -21.71 2.46
CA SER A 7 4.01 -20.99 2.40
C SER A 7 4.51 -20.49 3.76
N GLY A 8 4.22 -21.23 4.85
CA GLY A 8 4.56 -20.83 6.21
C GLY A 8 3.67 -19.75 6.85
N MET A 9 2.65 -19.27 6.15
CA MET A 9 1.70 -18.28 6.65
C MET A 9 0.36 -18.90 7.05
N THR A 10 -0.24 -18.37 8.11
CA THR A 10 -1.64 -18.63 8.47
C THR A 10 -2.57 -17.86 7.54
N VAL A 11 -3.49 -18.57 6.90
CA VAL A 11 -4.50 -17.97 6.02
C VAL A 11 -5.90 -18.36 6.47
N ILE A 12 -6.75 -17.38 6.73
CA ILE A 12 -8.15 -17.57 7.11
C ILE A 12 -9.02 -17.24 5.89
N ALA A 13 -9.75 -18.22 5.36
CA ALA A 13 -10.56 -18.05 4.16
C ALA A 13 -11.82 -18.95 4.18
N MET A 14 -12.77 -18.74 3.27
CA MET A 14 -13.86 -19.69 3.11
C MET A 14 -13.38 -21.00 2.46
N PRO A 15 -14.04 -22.15 2.70
CA PRO A 15 -13.66 -23.42 2.08
C PRO A 15 -13.54 -23.39 0.56
N PHE A 16 -14.42 -22.65 -0.12
CA PHE A 16 -14.39 -22.50 -1.58
C PHE A 16 -13.25 -21.60 -2.08
N ASP A 17 -12.71 -20.72 -1.23
CA ASP A 17 -11.58 -19.83 -1.54
C ASP A 17 -10.22 -20.50 -1.29
N ARG A 18 -10.17 -21.78 -0.91
CA ARG A 18 -8.90 -22.48 -0.63
C ARG A 18 -7.86 -22.35 -1.76
N PRO A 19 -8.20 -22.47 -3.06
CA PRO A 19 -7.23 -22.27 -4.14
C PRO A 19 -6.69 -20.83 -4.20
N GLU A 20 -7.54 -19.84 -3.92
CA GLU A 20 -7.12 -18.43 -3.88
C GLU A 20 -6.30 -18.12 -2.63
N ALA A 21 -6.59 -18.76 -1.50
CA ALA A 21 -5.81 -18.69 -0.27
C ALA A 21 -4.37 -19.16 -0.47
N GLU A 22 -4.19 -20.30 -1.15
CA GLU A 22 -2.87 -20.80 -1.51
C GLU A 22 -2.14 -19.83 -2.45
N ARG A 23 -2.85 -19.29 -3.46
CA ARG A 23 -2.30 -18.34 -4.43
C ARG A 23 -1.81 -17.05 -3.78
N ILE A 24 -2.63 -16.43 -2.93
CA ILE A 24 -2.28 -15.19 -2.24
C ILE A 24 -1.09 -15.40 -1.30
N ALA A 25 -1.08 -16.49 -0.53
CA ALA A 25 0.05 -16.81 0.33
C ALA A 25 1.34 -17.04 -0.48
N ALA A 26 1.27 -17.77 -1.59
CA ALA A 26 2.41 -17.96 -2.49
C ALA A 26 2.90 -16.63 -3.10
N ARG A 27 1.98 -15.73 -3.46
CA ARG A 27 2.31 -14.42 -4.01
C ARG A 27 3.05 -13.55 -2.99
N ILE A 28 2.54 -13.45 -1.77
CA ILE A 28 3.20 -12.72 -0.67
C ILE A 28 4.54 -13.36 -0.35
N ALA A 29 4.61 -14.70 -0.22
CA ALA A 29 5.84 -15.41 0.11
C ALA A 29 6.96 -15.12 -0.90
N LYS A 30 6.61 -15.11 -2.20
CA LYS A 30 7.54 -14.80 -3.29
C LYS A 30 8.18 -13.40 -3.18
N GLN A 31 7.49 -12.42 -2.61
CA GLN A 31 7.99 -11.04 -2.48
C GLN A 31 8.47 -10.71 -1.06
N SER A 32 8.10 -11.51 -0.06
CA SER A 32 8.35 -11.23 1.36
C SER A 32 9.82 -10.96 1.68
N ALA A 33 10.74 -11.81 1.20
CA ALA A 33 12.18 -11.65 1.45
C ALA A 33 12.73 -10.33 0.91
N SER A 34 12.48 -10.03 -0.38
CA SER A 34 12.94 -8.80 -1.01
C SER A 34 12.31 -7.54 -0.40
N VAL A 35 11.04 -7.61 0.00
CA VAL A 35 10.35 -6.49 0.66
C VAL A 35 10.95 -6.23 2.05
N SER A 36 11.22 -7.30 2.80
CA SER A 36 11.73 -7.19 4.18
C SER A 36 13.15 -6.67 4.19
N GLU A 37 13.98 -7.15 3.26
CA GLU A 37 15.31 -6.62 2.99
C GLU A 37 15.25 -5.14 2.60
N ALA A 38 14.38 -4.78 1.64
CA ALA A 38 14.23 -3.38 1.21
C ALA A 38 13.79 -2.47 2.35
N LEU A 39 12.92 -2.91 3.26
CA LEU A 39 12.48 -2.09 4.38
C LEU A 39 13.44 -2.10 5.58
N GLY A 40 14.51 -2.91 5.53
CA GLY A 40 15.42 -3.14 6.66
C GLY A 40 14.68 -3.69 7.89
N THR A 41 13.61 -4.45 7.69
CA THR A 41 12.79 -5.02 8.77
C THR A 41 12.99 -6.54 8.86
N ALA A 42 13.31 -7.01 10.05
CA ALA A 42 13.35 -8.44 10.36
C ALA A 42 12.03 -8.97 10.94
N ASP A 43 11.10 -8.10 11.33
CA ASP A 43 9.84 -8.50 11.97
C ASP A 43 8.77 -8.85 10.93
N THR A 44 8.97 -9.99 10.27
CA THR A 44 8.01 -10.62 9.34
C THR A 44 7.20 -11.72 10.02
N ASP A 45 7.52 -12.02 11.26
CA ASP A 45 6.95 -13.15 11.98
C ASP A 45 5.46 -12.93 12.25
N SER A 46 4.72 -14.03 12.20
CA SER A 46 3.29 -14.09 12.57
C SER A 46 2.40 -13.12 11.78
N ILE A 47 2.74 -12.82 10.51
CA ILE A 47 1.84 -12.10 9.60
C ILE A 47 0.91 -13.12 8.92
N GLY A 48 -0.38 -13.03 9.23
CA GLY A 48 -1.42 -13.85 8.61
C GLY A 48 -2.14 -13.13 7.47
N VAL A 49 -3.01 -13.87 6.78
CA VAL A 49 -3.89 -13.32 5.73
C VAL A 49 -5.32 -13.71 6.04
N ILE A 50 -6.25 -12.77 5.91
CA ILE A 50 -7.70 -13.02 5.96
C ILE A 50 -8.29 -12.68 4.60
N ILE A 51 -8.87 -13.68 3.93
CA ILE A 51 -9.51 -13.54 2.63
C ILE A 51 -11.03 -13.52 2.82
N TYR A 52 -11.63 -12.38 2.50
CA TYR A 52 -13.07 -12.19 2.50
C TYR A 52 -13.69 -12.69 1.19
N PRO A 53 -14.85 -13.36 1.21
CA PRO A 53 -15.46 -13.94 0.01
C PRO A 53 -15.73 -12.93 -1.08
N ASP A 54 -16.13 -11.72 -0.68
CA ASP A 54 -16.34 -10.60 -1.58
C ASP A 54 -16.02 -9.28 -0.88
N ARG A 55 -16.03 -8.23 -1.69
CA ARG A 55 -15.76 -6.86 -1.25
C ARG A 55 -16.78 -6.37 -0.21
N LYS A 56 -18.05 -6.80 -0.27
CA LYS A 56 -19.09 -6.36 0.67
C LYS A 56 -18.82 -6.93 2.06
N ASP A 57 -18.32 -8.16 2.15
CA ASP A 57 -17.92 -8.76 3.42
C ASP A 57 -16.71 -8.07 4.03
N LEU A 58 -15.70 -7.72 3.22
CA LEU A 58 -14.58 -6.88 3.68
C LEU A 58 -15.09 -5.52 4.16
N HIS A 59 -15.89 -4.82 3.36
CA HIS A 59 -16.43 -3.50 3.71
C HIS A 59 -17.21 -3.52 5.02
N ARG A 60 -18.02 -4.57 5.23
CA ARG A 60 -18.77 -4.76 6.48
C ARG A 60 -17.84 -5.01 7.66
N LYS A 61 -16.71 -5.69 7.47
CA LYS A 61 -15.71 -5.85 8.52
C LYS A 61 -15.05 -4.52 8.89
N THR A 62 -14.76 -3.66 7.91
CA THR A 62 -14.03 -2.40 8.11
C THR A 62 -14.85 -1.39 8.91
N ILE A 63 -16.11 -1.13 8.52
CA ILE A 63 -16.94 -0.09 9.15
C ILE A 63 -18.39 -0.51 9.45
N GLY A 64 -18.68 -1.81 9.52
CA GLY A 64 -20.02 -2.32 9.84
C GLY A 64 -21.04 -2.02 8.75
N LEU A 65 -22.27 -1.65 9.11
CA LEU A 65 -23.35 -1.37 8.15
C LEU A 65 -23.05 -0.20 7.21
N ALA A 66 -22.20 0.75 7.63
CA ALA A 66 -21.74 1.84 6.78
C ALA A 66 -20.84 1.37 5.62
N GLY A 67 -20.40 0.10 5.62
CA GLY A 67 -19.53 -0.47 4.60
C GLY A 67 -20.11 -0.38 3.18
N ALA A 68 -21.44 -0.27 3.05
CA ALA A 68 -22.08 -0.03 1.76
C ALA A 68 -21.66 1.30 1.08
N LEU A 69 -21.10 2.26 1.84
CA LEU A 69 -20.61 3.53 1.34
C LEU A 69 -19.13 3.49 0.93
N LEU A 70 -18.41 2.41 1.21
CA LEU A 70 -17.02 2.28 0.78
C LEU A 70 -16.94 2.14 -0.74
N PRO A 71 -15.96 2.80 -1.37
CA PRO A 71 -15.86 2.83 -2.82
C PRO A 71 -15.54 1.43 -3.38
N ASN A 72 -15.96 1.21 -4.64
CA ASN A 72 -15.76 -0.08 -5.31
C ASN A 72 -14.29 -0.48 -5.49
N TRP A 73 -13.38 0.49 -5.50
CA TRP A 73 -11.95 0.25 -5.59
C TRP A 73 -11.32 -0.25 -4.28
N PHE A 74 -12.00 -0.11 -3.13
CA PHE A 74 -11.49 -0.56 -1.83
C PHE A 74 -11.63 -2.09 -1.72
N ILE A 75 -10.51 -2.80 -1.77
CA ILE A 75 -10.44 -4.28 -1.82
C ILE A 75 -9.48 -4.90 -0.81
N GLY A 76 -8.71 -4.07 -0.10
CA GLY A 76 -7.69 -4.47 0.86
C GLY A 76 -7.65 -3.51 2.04
N ASP A 77 -7.14 -4.01 3.15
CA ASP A 77 -6.84 -3.27 4.37
C ASP A 77 -5.82 -4.08 5.18
N ASN A 78 -5.30 -3.51 6.27
CA ASN A 78 -4.31 -4.18 7.09
C ASN A 78 -4.51 -3.92 8.60
N THR A 79 -4.04 -4.88 9.38
CA THR A 79 -3.72 -4.66 10.80
C THR A 79 -2.21 -4.77 10.98
N ARG A 80 -1.71 -4.71 12.22
CA ARG A 80 -0.30 -5.03 12.50
C ARG A 80 0.04 -6.53 12.38
N SER A 81 -0.94 -7.41 12.18
CA SER A 81 -0.69 -8.86 12.14
C SER A 81 -1.37 -9.57 10.98
N TYR A 82 -2.25 -8.89 10.25
CA TYR A 82 -3.03 -9.50 9.20
C TYR A 82 -3.12 -8.58 7.99
N VAL A 83 -2.87 -9.17 6.82
CA VAL A 83 -3.38 -8.69 5.54
C VAL A 83 -4.87 -9.02 5.47
N LEU A 84 -5.70 -8.05 5.15
CA LEU A 84 -7.14 -8.23 4.89
C LEU A 84 -7.36 -7.99 3.40
N ILE A 85 -7.93 -8.96 2.69
CA ILE A 85 -8.10 -8.84 1.24
C ILE A 85 -9.40 -9.51 0.77
N THR A 86 -10.00 -8.98 -0.28
CA THR A 86 -11.11 -9.63 -0.99
C THR A 86 -10.61 -10.83 -1.79
N SER A 87 -11.44 -11.86 -1.97
CA SER A 87 -11.12 -13.04 -2.77
C SER A 87 -10.85 -12.66 -4.23
N PRO A 88 -9.71 -13.09 -4.80
CA PRO A 88 -9.45 -12.97 -6.24
C PRO A 88 -10.47 -13.70 -7.13
N ALA A 89 -11.30 -14.60 -6.59
CA ALA A 89 -12.41 -15.23 -7.30
C ALA A 89 -13.65 -14.31 -7.42
N ALA A 90 -13.71 -13.23 -6.63
CA ALA A 90 -14.79 -12.25 -6.64
C ALA A 90 -14.25 -10.81 -6.69
N PRO A 91 -13.56 -10.43 -7.78
CA PRO A 91 -12.79 -9.18 -7.80
C PRO A 91 -13.63 -7.90 -7.79
N GLY A 92 -14.93 -8.02 -8.02
CA GLY A 92 -15.83 -6.87 -8.14
C GLY A 92 -15.64 -6.14 -9.48
N PRO A 93 -16.21 -4.93 -9.61
CA PRO A 93 -16.32 -4.25 -10.90
C PRO A 93 -15.09 -3.41 -11.28
N SER A 94 -14.21 -3.08 -10.32
CA SER A 94 -13.09 -2.15 -10.52
C SER A 94 -11.72 -2.84 -10.58
N HIS A 95 -11.70 -4.17 -10.44
CA HIS A 95 -10.48 -4.95 -10.27
C HIS A 95 -10.56 -6.26 -11.05
N ASP A 96 -9.40 -6.87 -11.25
CA ASP A 96 -9.27 -8.22 -11.75
C ASP A 96 -8.54 -9.09 -10.72
N ARG A 97 -8.45 -10.39 -11.01
CA ARG A 97 -7.75 -11.34 -10.13
C ARG A 97 -6.30 -10.89 -9.86
N GLY A 98 -5.60 -10.44 -10.89
CA GLY A 98 -4.19 -10.05 -10.79
C GLY A 98 -3.99 -8.76 -10.01
N SER A 99 -4.92 -7.80 -10.09
CA SER A 99 -4.86 -6.58 -9.27
C SER A 99 -5.07 -6.89 -7.79
N ILE A 100 -5.94 -7.85 -7.45
CA ILE A 100 -6.09 -8.32 -6.06
C ILE A 100 -4.82 -9.01 -5.54
N GLU A 101 -4.19 -9.86 -6.36
CA GLU A 101 -2.93 -10.50 -5.99
C GLU A 101 -1.81 -9.48 -5.72
N ARG A 102 -1.75 -8.39 -6.50
CA ARG A 102 -0.81 -7.28 -6.25
C ARG A 102 -1.20 -6.50 -4.99
N ALA A 103 -2.49 -6.21 -4.80
CA ALA A 103 -2.98 -5.52 -3.62
C ALA A 103 -2.67 -6.29 -2.32
N ALA A 104 -2.73 -7.63 -2.32
CA ALA A 104 -2.35 -8.41 -1.14
C ALA A 104 -0.89 -8.21 -0.71
N VAL A 105 0.01 -7.96 -1.66
CA VAL A 105 1.42 -7.64 -1.38
C VAL A 105 1.56 -6.22 -0.86
N HIS A 106 0.81 -5.29 -1.44
CA HIS A 106 0.71 -3.91 -0.96
C HIS A 106 0.24 -3.85 0.50
N GLU A 107 -0.82 -4.58 0.85
CA GLU A 107 -1.28 -4.68 2.23
C GLU A 107 -0.25 -5.36 3.15
N TYR A 108 0.49 -6.36 2.65
CA TYR A 108 1.60 -6.95 3.40
C TYR A 108 2.69 -5.92 3.73
N ILE A 109 3.03 -5.05 2.77
CA ILE A 109 3.96 -3.95 3.00
C ILE A 109 3.40 -2.98 4.06
N HIS A 110 2.10 -2.70 4.04
CA HIS A 110 1.46 -1.91 5.09
C HIS A 110 1.55 -2.54 6.48
N VAL A 111 1.42 -3.86 6.60
CA VAL A 111 1.64 -4.55 7.89
C VAL A 111 3.04 -4.22 8.43
N LEU A 112 4.07 -4.33 7.58
CA LEU A 112 5.46 -4.06 7.96
C LEU A 112 5.70 -2.59 8.29
N THR A 113 5.21 -1.66 7.46
CA THR A 113 5.38 -0.23 7.72
C THR A 113 4.62 0.19 8.98
N ASP A 114 3.43 -0.37 9.25
CA ASP A 114 2.63 -0.04 10.43
C ASP A 114 3.19 -0.63 11.74
N ARG A 115 3.94 -1.74 11.66
CA ARG A 115 4.73 -2.28 12.77
C ARG A 115 5.88 -1.34 13.12
N ARG A 116 6.54 -0.77 12.12
CA ARG A 116 7.64 0.19 12.29
C ARG A 116 7.17 1.57 12.75
N ASN A 117 6.22 2.16 12.02
CA ASN A 117 5.65 3.47 12.29
C ASN A 117 4.20 3.55 11.79
N LYS A 118 3.23 3.43 12.70
CA LYS A 118 1.79 3.53 12.39
C LYS A 118 1.35 4.97 12.05
N GLN A 119 2.19 5.98 12.31
CA GLN A 119 1.89 7.39 12.06
C GLN A 119 2.51 7.90 10.74
N LEU A 120 3.03 6.99 9.90
CA LEU A 120 3.59 7.36 8.60
C LEU A 120 2.55 8.08 7.73
N GLY A 121 2.92 9.22 7.15
CA GLY A 121 2.04 10.01 6.29
C GLY A 121 1.66 9.26 5.00
N TYR A 122 0.48 9.56 4.45
CA TYR A 122 -0.09 8.84 3.30
C TYR A 122 0.85 8.74 2.11
N TRP A 123 1.54 9.83 1.72
CA TRP A 123 2.47 9.83 0.60
C TRP A 123 3.59 8.79 0.73
N LEU A 124 4.19 8.68 1.92
CA LEU A 124 5.22 7.67 2.18
C LEU A 124 4.61 6.28 2.35
N LYS A 125 3.53 6.16 3.11
CA LYS A 125 2.87 4.88 3.39
C LYS A 125 2.38 4.19 2.11
N GLU A 126 1.57 4.89 1.33
CA GLU A 126 1.00 4.38 0.08
C GLU A 126 2.08 4.25 -0.99
N GLY A 127 2.97 5.24 -1.10
CA GLY A 127 4.03 5.26 -2.09
C GLY A 127 4.97 4.06 -1.95
N ILE A 128 5.43 3.75 -0.73
CA ILE A 128 6.33 2.61 -0.49
C ILE A 128 5.62 1.30 -0.83
N ALA A 129 4.36 1.16 -0.43
CA ALA A 129 3.56 -0.03 -0.71
C ALA A 129 3.33 -0.22 -2.22
N LEU A 130 2.98 0.83 -2.96
CA LEU A 130 2.84 0.80 -4.41
C LEU A 130 4.17 0.47 -5.11
N TYR A 131 5.26 1.11 -4.70
CA TYR A 131 6.58 0.94 -5.28
C TYR A 131 7.07 -0.50 -5.13
N LEU A 132 7.06 -1.03 -3.91
CA LEU A 132 7.54 -2.38 -3.63
C LEU A 132 6.58 -3.49 -4.12
N ALA A 133 5.28 -3.22 -4.22
CA ALA A 133 4.33 -4.14 -4.83
C ALA A 133 4.42 -4.17 -6.37
N GLY A 134 5.13 -3.21 -6.99
CA GLY A 134 5.24 -3.06 -8.43
C GLY A 134 3.96 -2.55 -9.08
N GLN A 135 3.19 -1.72 -8.38
CA GLN A 135 1.96 -1.10 -8.87
C GLN A 135 2.28 0.21 -9.61
N ILE A 136 2.94 0.06 -10.75
CA ILE A 136 3.39 1.19 -11.57
C ILE A 136 2.17 1.90 -12.18
N PRO A 137 1.99 3.22 -11.97
CA PRO A 137 0.91 3.98 -12.57
C PRO A 137 1.15 4.21 -14.06
N SER A 138 0.08 4.45 -14.82
CA SER A 138 0.23 4.88 -16.21
C SER A 138 0.72 6.34 -16.26
N PRO A 139 1.55 6.71 -17.26
CA PRO A 139 1.96 8.11 -17.44
C PRO A 139 0.77 9.07 -17.60
N SER A 140 -0.31 8.61 -18.24
CA SER A 140 -1.54 9.40 -18.34
C SER A 140 -2.17 9.69 -16.99
N SER A 141 -2.18 8.71 -16.07
CA SER A 141 -2.75 8.91 -14.74
C SER A 141 -1.91 9.89 -13.93
N VAL A 142 -0.58 9.83 -14.01
CA VAL A 142 0.31 10.79 -13.34
C VAL A 142 0.06 12.21 -13.86
N ARG A 143 0.05 12.40 -15.19
CA ARG A 143 -0.16 13.71 -15.81
C ARG A 143 -1.51 14.34 -15.47
N SER A 144 -2.57 13.55 -15.29
CA SER A 144 -3.89 14.06 -14.89
C SER A 144 -3.91 14.76 -13.53
N TYR A 145 -2.87 14.59 -12.70
CA TYR A 145 -2.77 15.17 -11.37
C TYR A 145 -1.49 15.99 -11.15
N ALA A 146 -0.77 16.37 -12.21
CA ALA A 146 0.47 17.14 -12.12
C ALA A 146 0.29 18.57 -11.55
N ASP A 147 -0.94 19.07 -11.49
CA ASP A 147 -1.30 20.36 -10.91
C ASP A 147 -1.63 20.31 -9.41
N LEU A 148 -1.32 19.20 -8.72
CA LEU A 148 -1.42 19.10 -7.26
C LEU A 148 -0.80 20.34 -6.59
N SER A 149 -1.51 20.91 -5.63
CA SER A 149 -1.06 22.03 -4.80
C SER A 149 -0.43 21.56 -3.49
N TRP A 150 0.30 22.45 -2.82
CA TRP A 150 0.89 22.15 -1.53
C TRP A 150 -0.17 21.92 -0.46
N GLU A 151 -1.25 22.71 -0.50
CA GLU A 151 -2.35 22.62 0.44
C GLU A 151 -2.98 21.22 0.38
N GLU A 152 -3.17 20.70 -0.83
CA GLU A 152 -3.66 19.35 -1.11
C GLU A 152 -2.65 18.26 -0.70
N PHE A 153 -1.36 18.48 -0.96
CA PHE A 153 -0.29 17.55 -0.57
C PHE A 153 -0.10 17.44 0.95
N SER A 154 -0.11 18.56 1.67
CA SER A 154 0.42 18.62 3.03
C SER A 154 -0.37 17.79 4.04
N ARG A 155 -1.70 17.67 3.90
CA ARG A 155 -2.57 16.98 4.87
C ARG A 155 -3.85 16.39 4.24
N PRO A 156 -3.75 15.46 3.27
CA PRO A 156 -4.94 14.81 2.74
C PRO A 156 -5.52 13.84 3.77
N ASN A 157 -6.84 13.76 3.84
CA ASN A 157 -7.50 12.57 4.37
C ASN A 157 -7.56 11.47 3.29
N ALA A 158 -7.94 10.24 3.66
CA ALA A 158 -7.94 9.10 2.74
C ALA A 158 -8.78 9.31 1.47
N LEU A 159 -9.93 9.98 1.57
CA LEU A 159 -10.78 10.25 0.41
C LEU A 159 -10.16 11.31 -0.50
N GLN A 160 -9.68 12.42 0.09
CA GLN A 160 -8.96 13.46 -0.66
C GLN A 160 -7.73 12.89 -1.35
N PHE A 161 -6.95 12.05 -0.66
CA PHE A 161 -5.78 11.39 -1.24
C PHE A 161 -6.15 10.61 -2.50
N ALA A 162 -7.23 9.83 -2.46
CA ALA A 162 -7.69 9.09 -3.64
C ALA A 162 -8.16 10.01 -4.78
N GLU A 163 -8.91 11.06 -4.47
CA GLU A 163 -9.46 12.02 -5.45
C GLU A 163 -8.38 12.85 -6.15
N LEU A 164 -7.30 13.15 -5.44
CA LEU A 164 -6.15 13.95 -5.92
C LEU A 164 -5.11 13.11 -6.69
N GLY A 165 -5.45 11.87 -7.05
CA GLY A 165 -4.50 10.99 -7.73
C GLY A 165 -3.35 10.51 -6.84
N GLY A 166 -3.56 10.53 -5.52
CA GLY A 166 -2.54 10.26 -4.51
C GLY A 166 -1.82 8.93 -4.72
N TYR A 167 -2.49 7.87 -5.18
CA TYR A 167 -1.80 6.60 -5.48
C TYR A 167 -0.78 6.75 -6.62
N SER A 168 -1.19 7.32 -7.75
CA SER A 168 -0.30 7.51 -8.90
C SER A 168 0.87 8.43 -8.57
N LEU A 169 0.58 9.52 -7.85
CA LEU A 169 1.60 10.48 -7.44
C LEU A 169 2.50 9.97 -6.30
N ALA A 170 1.98 9.20 -5.34
CA ALA A 170 2.80 8.64 -4.26
C ALA A 170 3.83 7.64 -4.78
N TYR A 171 3.50 6.88 -5.83
CA TYR A 171 4.49 6.05 -6.51
C TYR A 171 5.63 6.91 -7.09
N THR A 172 5.33 8.00 -7.81
CA THR A 172 6.36 8.88 -8.37
C THR A 172 7.13 9.64 -7.29
N PHE A 173 6.51 9.90 -6.14
CA PHE A 173 7.19 10.50 -4.98
C PHE A 173 8.28 9.57 -4.44
N ILE A 174 8.02 8.26 -4.33
CA ILE A 174 9.05 7.30 -3.92
C ILE A 174 10.13 7.12 -5.00
N GLU A 175 9.76 7.13 -6.28
CA GLU A 175 10.75 7.15 -7.36
C GLU A 175 11.67 8.36 -7.24
N TYR A 176 11.11 9.55 -7.09
CA TYR A 176 11.87 10.78 -6.91
C TYR A 176 12.80 10.70 -5.69
N LEU A 177 12.29 10.25 -4.54
CA LEU A 177 13.11 10.08 -3.34
C LEU A 177 14.27 9.10 -3.56
N ARG A 178 14.00 7.96 -4.19
CA ARG A 178 15.03 6.96 -4.51
C ARG A 178 16.09 7.53 -5.45
N GLU A 179 15.69 8.25 -6.48
CA GLU A 179 16.60 8.79 -7.50
C GLU A 179 17.50 9.91 -6.95
N HIS A 180 16.96 10.76 -6.07
CA HIS A 180 17.68 11.93 -5.57
C HIS A 180 18.39 11.71 -4.22
N TYR A 181 17.90 10.79 -3.38
CA TYR A 181 18.42 10.57 -2.02
C TYR A 181 18.81 9.12 -1.73
N GLY A 182 18.51 8.19 -2.65
CA GLY A 182 18.77 6.77 -2.46
C GLY A 182 17.70 6.07 -1.63
N TRP A 183 17.70 4.74 -1.70
CA TRP A 183 16.71 3.92 -1.02
C TRP A 183 16.88 3.95 0.52
N ASP A 184 18.12 4.07 1.01
CA ASP A 184 18.38 4.19 2.45
C ASP A 184 17.69 5.40 3.07
N ALA A 185 17.58 6.51 2.33
CA ALA A 185 16.83 7.69 2.78
C ALA A 185 15.32 7.43 2.82
N VAL A 186 14.76 6.73 1.82
CA VAL A 186 13.35 6.31 1.82
C VAL A 186 13.04 5.46 3.06
N VAL A 187 13.91 4.50 3.37
CA VAL A 187 13.79 3.64 4.55
C VAL A 187 13.97 4.47 5.83
N GLY A 188 14.91 5.41 5.85
CA GLY A 188 15.14 6.33 6.97
C GLY A 188 13.88 7.11 7.35
N LEU A 189 13.13 7.61 6.37
CA LEU A 189 11.88 8.35 6.57
C LEU A 189 10.76 7.51 7.21
N THR A 190 10.89 6.18 7.26
CA THR A 190 9.90 5.33 7.93
C THR A 190 10.11 5.22 9.44
N ALA A 191 11.18 5.78 10.01
CA ALA A 191 11.37 5.81 11.45
C ALA A 191 10.33 6.74 12.14
N PRO A 192 9.83 6.40 13.35
CA PRO A 192 8.81 7.19 14.05
C PRO A 192 9.15 8.66 14.30
N ASP A 193 10.43 8.98 14.46
CA ASP A 193 10.98 10.31 14.76
C ASP A 193 11.67 10.97 13.56
N ALA A 194 11.63 10.34 12.39
CA ALA A 194 12.24 10.89 11.19
C ALA A 194 11.52 12.16 10.74
N THR A 195 12.31 13.16 10.35
CA THR A 195 11.84 14.33 9.62
C THR A 195 12.53 14.40 8.26
N PHE A 196 11.89 15.04 7.29
CA PHE A 196 12.52 15.26 5.98
C PHE A 196 13.84 16.02 6.10
N ASP A 197 13.92 17.01 6.98
CA ASP A 197 15.15 17.78 7.19
C ASP A 197 16.29 16.90 7.73
N ALA A 198 16.00 16.06 8.73
CA ALA A 198 17.02 15.19 9.33
C ALA A 198 17.52 14.10 8.36
N VAL A 199 16.65 13.58 7.48
CA VAL A 199 16.99 12.46 6.59
C VAL A 199 17.48 12.94 5.21
N LEU A 200 16.92 14.03 4.68
CA LEU A 200 17.17 14.52 3.32
C LEU A 200 17.95 15.83 3.27
N GLY A 201 18.10 16.52 4.41
CA GLY A 201 18.73 17.85 4.47
C GLY A 201 17.86 18.97 3.89
N CYS A 202 16.55 18.75 3.72
CA CYS A 202 15.62 19.77 3.26
C CYS A 202 14.24 19.63 3.90
N GLY A 203 13.51 20.75 4.00
CA GLY A 203 12.13 20.75 4.49
C GLY A 203 11.15 20.06 3.52
N GLU A 204 10.01 19.62 4.06
CA GLU A 204 8.94 18.95 3.30
C GLU A 204 8.42 19.81 2.14
N ARG A 205 8.25 21.13 2.36
CA ARG A 205 7.79 22.05 1.32
C ARG A 205 8.76 22.15 0.15
N GLU A 206 10.05 22.26 0.45
CA GLU A 206 11.09 22.34 -0.58
C GLU A 206 11.20 21.03 -1.36
N LEU A 207 11.09 19.88 -0.68
CA LEU A 207 11.01 18.58 -1.33
C LEU A 207 9.81 18.50 -2.27
N TYR A 208 8.64 18.89 -1.78
CA TYR A 208 7.41 18.93 -2.57
C TYR A 208 7.56 19.80 -3.83
N ASP A 209 8.07 21.04 -3.68
CA ASP A 209 8.19 21.98 -4.80
C ASP A 209 9.13 21.43 -5.89
N ARG A 210 10.21 20.73 -5.52
CA ARG A 210 11.11 20.08 -6.48
C ARG A 210 10.50 18.84 -7.12
N TRP A 211 9.84 17.98 -6.34
CA TRP A 211 9.20 16.77 -6.84
C TRP A 211 8.06 17.10 -7.81
N ILE A 212 7.16 18.02 -7.46
CA ILE A 212 6.02 18.35 -8.31
C ILE A 212 6.46 19.03 -9.62
N ALA A 213 7.57 19.79 -9.59
CA ALA A 213 8.18 20.32 -10.80
C ALA A 213 8.66 19.19 -11.73
N ALA A 214 9.33 18.16 -11.19
CA ALA A 214 9.75 17.01 -11.97
C ALA A 214 8.56 16.22 -12.56
N VAL A 215 7.47 16.06 -11.79
CA VAL A 215 6.24 15.40 -12.27
C VAL A 215 5.62 16.12 -13.47
N ARG A 216 5.69 17.45 -13.50
CA ARG A 216 5.17 18.28 -14.61
C ARG A 216 5.97 18.16 -15.90
N GLU A 217 7.17 17.57 -15.85
CA GLU A 217 8.03 17.36 -17.01
C GLU A 217 7.86 15.96 -17.65
N LEU A 218 7.03 15.08 -17.06
CA LEU A 218 6.71 13.72 -17.55
C LEU A 218 5.62 13.67 -18.65
#